data_AF-A0A973RSY2-F1
#
_entry.id   AF-A0A973RSY2-F1
#
_cell.length_a   1.000
_cell.length_b   1.000
_cell.length_c   1.000
_cell.angle_alpha   90.00
_cell.angle_beta   90.00
_cell.angle_gamma   90.00
#
_symmetry.space_group_name_H-M   'P 1'
#
loop_
_entity.id
_entity.type
_entity.pdbx_description
1 polymer ?
#
loop_
_entity_poly.entity_id
_entity_poly.type
_entity_poly.pdbx_seq_one_letter_code
_entity_poly.pdbx_strand_id
1 'polypeptide(L)'
;MPDLSHHARQLRELADALDAQSELTEDPLAPHPDTLEVVDARHTSRGQINYAVPDALQLQRRIRRYHADHGMQHGDIVAIALDVFLRAKGYPPDLSSAKEDPS
;
A
#
# COMPACT_ATOMS: atom_id res chain seq x y z
N MET A 1 -41.02 8.27 -14.44
CA MET A 1 -40.16 7.08 -14.33
C MET A 1 -38.75 7.54 -14.60
N PRO A 2 -37.86 7.57 -13.59
CA PRO A 2 -36.47 7.96 -13.81
C PRO A 2 -35.82 6.98 -14.79
N ASP A 3 -34.99 7.51 -15.67
CA ASP A 3 -34.47 6.78 -16.83
C ASP A 3 -33.39 5.78 -16.40
N LEU A 4 -33.82 4.57 -16.03
CA LEU A 4 -32.97 3.47 -15.55
C LEU A 4 -31.89 3.08 -16.56
N SER A 5 -32.11 3.38 -17.84
CA SER A 5 -31.15 3.10 -18.92
C SER A 5 -29.89 3.98 -18.83
N HIS A 6 -30.06 5.25 -18.45
CA HIS A 6 -28.96 6.16 -18.20
C HIS A 6 -28.11 5.72 -17.01
N HIS A 7 -28.78 5.26 -15.94
CA HIS A 7 -28.11 4.81 -14.72
C HIS A 7 -27.33 3.51 -14.93
N ALA A 8 -27.91 2.57 -15.69
CA ALA A 8 -27.21 1.35 -16.08
C ALA A 8 -25.96 1.62 -16.91
N ARG A 9 -26.00 2.64 -17.80
CA ARG A 9 -24.82 3.05 -18.58
C ARG A 9 -23.74 3.65 -17.69
N GLN A 10 -24.10 4.53 -16.76
CA GLN A 10 -23.15 5.13 -15.80
C GLN A 10 -22.47 4.10 -14.90
N LEU A 11 -23.23 3.10 -14.42
CA LEU A 11 -22.66 2.01 -13.62
C LEU A 11 -21.69 1.14 -14.42
N ARG A 12 -21.95 0.96 -15.72
CA ARG A 12 -21.08 0.20 -16.61
C ARG A 12 -19.80 0.98 -16.93
N GLU A 13 -19.92 2.26 -17.22
CA GLU A 13 -18.76 3.15 -17.40
C GLU A 13 -17.87 3.20 -16.15
N LEU A 14 -18.48 3.22 -14.95
CA LEU A 14 -17.74 3.10 -13.69
C LEU A 14 -17.05 1.75 -13.51
N ALA A 15 -17.73 0.64 -13.83
CA ALA A 15 -17.14 -0.69 -13.75
C ALA A 15 -15.96 -0.85 -14.73
N ASP A 16 -16.12 -0.39 -15.98
CA ASP A 16 -15.07 -0.45 -16.99
C ASP A 16 -13.88 0.45 -16.62
N ALA A 17 -14.13 1.61 -16.00
CA ALA A 17 -13.07 2.49 -15.48
C ALA A 17 -12.33 1.88 -14.27
N LEU A 18 -13.02 1.13 -13.40
CA LEU A 18 -12.42 0.42 -12.27
C LEU A 18 -11.59 -0.79 -12.74
N ASP A 19 -12.08 -1.55 -13.72
CA ASP A 19 -11.34 -2.66 -14.31
C ASP A 19 -10.08 -2.18 -15.04
N ALA A 20 -10.16 -1.07 -15.78
CA ALA A 20 -9.00 -0.46 -16.43
C ALA A 20 -7.95 0.05 -15.42
N GLN A 21 -8.36 0.53 -14.24
CA GLN A 21 -7.44 0.87 -13.15
C GLN A 21 -6.82 -0.38 -12.52
N SER A 22 -7.56 -1.48 -12.44
CA SER A 22 -7.07 -2.75 -11.92
C SER A 22 -6.01 -3.39 -12.83
N GLU A 23 -6.11 -3.25 -14.14
CA GLU A 23 -5.08 -3.72 -15.09
C GLU A 23 -3.79 -2.87 -15.03
N LEU A 24 -3.90 -1.61 -14.60
CA LEU A 24 -2.78 -0.70 -14.35
C LEU A 24 -2.14 -0.87 -12.97
N THR A 25 -2.54 -1.88 -12.19
CA THR A 25 -1.93 -2.16 -10.89
C THR A 25 -0.47 -2.54 -11.12
N GLU A 26 0.41 -1.53 -10.97
CA GLU A 26 1.83 -1.71 -10.78
C GLU A 26 2.05 -2.80 -9.73
N ASP A 27 3.15 -3.55 -9.87
CA ASP A 27 3.51 -4.68 -9.00
C ASP A 27 2.99 -4.44 -7.57
N PRO A 28 2.07 -5.27 -7.04
CA PRO A 28 1.45 -5.03 -5.75
C PRO A 28 2.46 -5.10 -4.58
N LEU A 29 3.71 -5.46 -4.87
CA LEU A 29 4.86 -5.42 -3.96
C LEU A 29 5.83 -4.27 -4.25
N ALA A 30 5.56 -3.42 -5.24
CA ALA A 30 6.34 -2.23 -5.53
C ALA A 30 6.28 -1.28 -4.33
N PRO A 31 7.45 -0.80 -3.84
CA PRO A 31 7.49 0.20 -2.79
C PRO A 31 6.75 1.46 -3.22
N HIS A 32 5.89 1.99 -2.36
CA HIS A 32 5.25 3.28 -2.62
C HIS A 32 6.31 4.39 -2.68
N PRO A 33 6.23 5.37 -3.61
CA PRO A 33 7.21 6.44 -3.73
C PRO A 33 7.40 7.24 -2.44
N ASP A 34 6.32 7.61 -1.74
CA ASP A 34 6.40 8.26 -0.41
C ASP A 34 7.24 7.46 0.59
N THR A 35 7.14 6.13 0.54
CA THR A 35 7.82 5.24 1.48
C THR A 35 9.31 5.18 1.17
N LEU A 36 9.68 5.20 -0.11
CA LEU A 36 11.08 5.36 -0.51
C LEU A 36 11.64 6.71 -0.08
N GLU A 37 10.88 7.81 -0.25
CA GLU A 37 11.32 9.15 0.16
C GLU A 37 11.60 9.23 1.67
N VAL A 38 10.73 8.62 2.48
CA VAL A 38 10.88 8.59 3.95
C VAL A 38 12.03 7.69 4.40
N VAL A 39 12.25 6.56 3.71
CA VAL A 39 13.33 5.60 4.02
C VAL A 39 14.71 6.16 3.64
N ASP A 40 14.80 6.82 2.48
CA ASP A 40 16.06 7.40 1.96
C ASP A 40 16.48 8.68 2.69
N ALA A 41 15.56 9.32 3.42
CA ALA A 41 15.86 10.51 4.19
C ALA A 41 16.87 10.23 5.33
N ARG A 42 17.98 10.97 5.33
CA ARG A 42 19.13 10.76 6.26
C ARG A 42 18.81 10.94 7.75
N HIS A 43 17.68 11.56 8.10
CA HIS A 43 17.36 11.97 9.48
C HIS A 43 15.93 11.65 9.90
N THR A 44 15.34 10.59 9.35
CA THR A 44 14.00 10.15 9.75
C THR A 44 14.02 9.61 11.19
N SER A 45 13.18 10.16 12.07
CA SER A 45 12.98 9.61 13.42
C SER A 45 12.33 8.23 13.31
N ARG A 46 12.95 7.22 13.93
CA ARG A 46 12.50 5.82 13.86
C ARG A 46 11.91 5.39 15.20
N GLY A 47 10.61 5.12 15.22
CA GLY A 47 9.93 4.46 16.34
C GLY A 47 10.16 2.95 16.32
N GLN A 48 10.34 2.34 17.48
CA GLN A 48 10.39 0.87 17.58
C GLN A 48 8.96 0.30 17.57
N ILE A 49 8.75 -0.72 16.73
CA ILE A 49 7.51 -1.49 16.69
C ILE A 49 7.75 -2.81 17.42
N ASN A 50 7.12 -3.00 18.58
CA ASN A 50 7.32 -4.18 19.43
C ASN A 50 6.23 -5.24 19.17
N TYR A 51 6.49 -6.17 18.25
CA TYR A 51 5.63 -7.33 18.01
C TYR A 51 6.43 -8.64 17.97
N ALA A 52 5.84 -9.71 18.53
CA ALA A 52 6.38 -11.05 18.38
C ALA A 52 5.92 -11.65 17.04
N VAL A 53 6.86 -12.22 16.29
CA VAL A 53 6.59 -12.92 15.03
C VAL A 53 6.84 -14.42 15.19
N PRO A 54 6.07 -15.30 14.52
CA PRO A 54 6.30 -16.73 14.61
C PRO A 54 7.68 -17.15 14.07
N ASP A 55 8.45 -17.89 14.87
CA ASP A 55 9.78 -18.38 14.48
C ASP A 55 9.76 -19.32 13.27
N ALA A 56 8.64 -20.03 13.06
CA ALA A 56 8.44 -20.91 11.91
C ALA A 56 8.58 -20.17 10.56
N LEU A 57 8.29 -18.87 10.52
CA LEU A 57 8.43 -18.04 9.32
C LEU A 57 9.89 -17.61 9.05
N GLN A 58 10.78 -17.78 10.03
CA GLN A 58 12.20 -17.45 9.95
C GLN A 58 12.47 -16.04 9.40
N LEU A 59 11.62 -15.07 9.72
CA LEU A 59 11.66 -13.73 9.12
C LEU A 59 13.02 -13.06 9.33
N GLN A 60 13.61 -13.19 10.53
CA GLN A 60 14.94 -12.65 10.80
C GLN A 60 16.02 -13.19 9.85
N ARG A 61 15.98 -14.50 9.53
CA ARG A 61 16.93 -15.12 8.60
C ARG A 61 16.75 -14.60 7.19
N ARG A 62 15.50 -14.46 6.73
CA ARG A 62 15.17 -13.94 5.40
C ARG A 62 15.61 -12.49 5.25
N ILE A 63 15.34 -11.65 6.25
CA ILE A 63 15.76 -10.24 6.25
C ILE A 63 17.30 -10.13 6.20
N ARG A 64 18.01 -10.90 7.02
CA ARG A 64 19.49 -10.92 6.99
C ARG A 64 20.04 -11.30 5.61
N ARG A 65 19.42 -12.30 4.96
CA ARG A 65 19.84 -12.72 3.62
C ARG A 65 19.56 -11.63 2.58
N TYR A 66 18.39 -11.03 2.62
CA TYR A 66 18.02 -9.95 1.71
C TYR A 66 18.93 -8.72 1.87
N HIS A 67 19.26 -8.34 3.11
CA HIS A 67 20.27 -7.31 3.38
C HIS A 67 21.62 -7.67 2.75
N ALA A 68 22.08 -8.91 2.87
CA ALA A 68 23.37 -9.32 2.29
C ALA A 68 23.37 -9.28 0.75
N ASP A 69 22.24 -9.59 0.13
CA ASP A 69 22.11 -9.64 -1.33
C ASP A 69 21.86 -8.23 -1.94
N HIS A 70 21.19 -7.31 -1.21
CA HIS A 70 20.74 -6.01 -1.74
C HIS A 70 21.27 -4.77 -1.00
N GLY A 71 21.97 -4.93 0.13
CA GLY A 71 22.53 -3.83 0.93
C GLY A 71 21.50 -2.99 1.69
N MET A 72 20.22 -3.34 1.65
CA MET A 72 19.14 -2.61 2.31
C MET A 72 19.10 -2.88 3.82
N GLN A 73 18.90 -1.84 4.64
CA GLN A 73 18.86 -1.99 6.10
C GLN A 73 17.67 -2.83 6.55
N HIS A 74 17.85 -3.58 7.65
CA HIS A 74 16.81 -4.47 8.20
C HIS A 74 15.51 -3.72 8.50
N GLY A 75 15.61 -2.51 9.07
CA GLY A 75 14.45 -1.68 9.38
C GLY A 75 13.72 -1.19 8.12
N ASP A 76 14.46 -0.92 7.04
CA ASP A 76 13.91 -0.40 5.79
C ASP A 76 13.16 -1.50 5.04
N ILE A 77 13.72 -2.72 5.03
CA ILE A 77 13.04 -3.92 4.50
C ILE A 77 11.68 -4.10 5.19
N VAL A 78 11.64 -3.97 6.52
CA VAL A 78 10.40 -4.13 7.30
C VAL A 78 9.44 -2.97 7.05
N ALA A 79 9.94 -1.73 7.03
CA ALA A 79 9.12 -0.55 6.79
C ALA A 79 8.44 -0.59 5.42
N ILE A 80 9.20 -0.89 4.36
CA ILE A 80 8.67 -1.00 3.00
C ILE A 80 7.64 -2.14 2.92
N ALA A 81 7.99 -3.33 3.38
CA ALA A 81 7.08 -4.48 3.28
C ALA A 81 5.77 -4.26 4.06
N LEU A 82 5.84 -3.64 5.24
CA LEU A 82 4.67 -3.35 6.05
C LEU A 82 3.82 -2.24 5.44
N ASP A 83 4.45 -1.16 4.95
CA ASP A 83 3.73 -0.05 4.33
C ASP A 83 3.01 -0.49 3.05
N VAL A 84 3.69 -1.22 2.16
CA VAL A 84 3.09 -1.78 0.94
C VAL A 84 1.92 -2.68 1.29
N PHE A 85 2.06 -3.55 2.30
CA PHE A 85 0.97 -4.39 2.76
C PHE A 85 -0.22 -3.57 3.28
N LEU A 86 0.00 -2.53 4.07
CA LEU A 86 -1.06 -1.69 4.62
C LEU A 86 -1.76 -0.89 3.52
N ARG A 87 -1.01 -0.29 2.60
CA ARG A 87 -1.55 0.45 1.45
C ARG A 87 -2.33 -0.45 0.50
N ALA A 88 -1.85 -1.66 0.21
CA ALA A 88 -2.59 -2.66 -0.57
C ALA A 88 -3.90 -3.11 0.12
N LYS A 89 -4.00 -2.94 1.44
CA LYS A 89 -5.24 -3.14 2.21
C LYS A 89 -6.11 -1.88 2.33
N GLY A 90 -5.66 -0.76 1.76
CA GLY A 90 -6.34 0.53 1.82
C GLY A 90 -6.19 1.25 3.16
N TYR A 91 -5.04 1.10 3.84
CA TYR A 91 -4.75 1.75 5.13
C TYR A 91 -3.61 2.77 5.05
N PRO A 92 -3.76 3.95 5.71
CA PRO A 92 -5.02 4.46 6.25
C PRO A 92 -6.04 4.66 5.11
N PRO A 93 -7.33 4.38 5.33
CA PRO A 93 -8.34 4.70 4.32
C PRO A 93 -8.29 6.19 4.08
N ASP A 94 -8.25 6.62 2.81
CA ASP A 94 -8.33 8.04 2.46
C ASP A 94 -9.61 8.61 3.07
N LEU A 95 -9.49 9.30 4.21
CA LEU A 95 -10.61 9.93 4.90
C LEU A 95 -11.16 11.13 4.11
N SER A 96 -10.48 11.51 3.03
CA SER A 96 -10.81 12.58 2.09
C SER A 96 -12.13 12.34 1.35
N SER A 97 -12.59 11.09 1.20
CA SER A 97 -13.89 10.79 0.57
C SER A 97 -15.09 10.93 1.51
N ALA A 98 -14.89 11.28 2.78
CA ALA A 98 -15.97 11.45 3.75
C ALA A 98 -16.36 12.91 4.00
N LYS A 99 -15.81 13.88 3.27
CA LYS A 99 -16.05 15.29 3.52
C LYS A 99 -16.12 16.12 2.25
N GLU A 100 -17.22 15.98 1.51
CA GLU A 100 -17.90 17.08 0.78
C GLU A 100 -19.21 16.56 0.17
N ASP A 101 -20.23 16.45 1.01
CA ASP A 101 -21.58 16.86 0.65
C ASP A 101 -22.16 17.55 1.89
N PRO A 102 -22.34 18.87 1.82
CA PRO A 102 -23.60 19.40 2.32
C PRO A 102 -24.19 20.44 1.34
N SER A 103 -25.32 20.01 0.77
CA SER A 103 -26.59 20.75 0.57
C SER A 103 -26.61 21.99 -0.33
#